data_AF-A0A438IP30-F1
#
_entry.id   AF-A0A438IP30-F1
#
_cell.length_a   1.000
_cell.length_b   1.000
_cell.length_c   1.000
_cell.angle_alpha   90.00
_cell.angle_beta   90.00
_cell.angle_gamma   90.00
#
_symmetry.space_group_name_H-M   'P 1'
#
loop_
_entity.id
_entity.type
_entity.pdbx_description
1 polymer ?
#
loop_
_entity_poly.entity_id
_entity_poly.type
_entity_poly.pdbx_seq_one_letter_code
_entity_poly.pdbx_strand_id
1 'polypeptide(L)' 'MADYQQRAAAHYNHKARPRSFKSGTLVLRKVFENTAEIGAGKFQANWEGPYIVSKTSESGAYHLQKPDGTPLL' A
#
# COMPACT_ATOMS: atom_id res chain seq x y z
N MET A 1 -11.51 21.34 -18.34
CA MET A 1 -11.43 19.99 -17.73
C MET A 1 -10.28 19.85 -16.74
N ALA A 2 -9.05 20.25 -17.09
CA ALA A 2 -7.89 20.17 -16.19
C ALA A 2 -8.08 20.89 -14.85
N ASP A 3 -8.63 22.11 -14.85
CA ASP A 3 -8.91 22.89 -13.62
C ASP A 3 -9.89 22.17 -12.68
N TYR A 4 -10.94 21.54 -13.22
CA TYR A 4 -11.88 20.75 -12.43
C TYR A 4 -11.19 19.53 -11.78
N GLN A 5 -10.39 18.79 -12.53
CA GLN A 5 -9.65 17.63 -12.03
C GLN A 5 -8.65 18.02 -10.94
N GLN A 6 -7.95 19.15 -11.10
CA GLN A 6 -7.01 19.67 -10.11
C GLN A 6 -7.72 20.06 -8.81
N ARG A 7 -8.85 20.76 -8.88
CA ARG A 7 -9.66 21.12 -7.69
C ARG A 7 -10.20 19.89 -6.98
N ALA A 8 -10.71 18.91 -7.73
CA ALA A 8 -11.20 17.66 -7.17
C ALA A 8 -10.08 16.88 -6.44
N ALA A 9 -8.90 16.77 -7.06
CA ALA A 9 -7.74 16.12 -6.46
C ALA A 9 -7.25 16.86 -5.20
N ALA A 10 -7.17 18.19 -5.24
CA ALA A 10 -6.78 19.00 -4.09
C ALA A 10 -7.76 18.85 -2.92
N HIS A 11 -9.07 18.89 -3.20
CA HIS A 11 -10.11 18.65 -2.19
C HIS A 11 -10.05 17.23 -1.64
N TYR A 12 -9.81 16.20 -2.45
CA TYR A 12 -9.68 14.83 -1.93
C TYR A 12 -8.43 14.67 -1.07
N ASN A 13 -7.29 15.18 -1.54
CA ASN A 13 -5.99 15.00 -0.90
C ASN A 13 -5.69 16.00 0.24
N HIS A 14 -6.55 16.96 0.55
CA HIS A 14 -6.27 18.01 1.56
C HIS A 14 -5.89 17.45 2.96
N LYS A 15 -6.45 16.28 3.33
CA LYS A 15 -6.16 15.57 4.58
C LYS A 15 -5.11 14.47 4.44
N ALA A 16 -4.63 14.20 3.22
CA ALA A 16 -3.57 13.24 3.02
C ALA A 16 -2.32 13.70 3.78
N ARG A 17 -1.66 12.76 4.45
CA ARG A 17 -0.41 12.97 5.15
C ARG A 17 0.57 11.94 4.61
N PRO A 18 1.41 12.33 3.63
CA PRO A 18 2.44 11.45 3.10
C PRO A 18 3.27 10.87 4.25
N ARG A 19 3.53 9.57 4.20
CA ARG A 19 4.31 8.85 5.21
C ARG A 19 5.36 8.02 4.51
N SER A 20 6.62 8.20 4.91
CA SER A 20 7.71 7.32 4.53
C SER A 20 7.88 6.22 5.57
N PHE A 21 8.16 4.99 5.12
CA PHE A 21 8.46 3.87 6.00
C PHE A 21 9.97 3.59 6.00
N LYS A 22 10.51 3.18 7.15
CA LYS A 22 11.90 2.73 7.26
C LYS A 22 11.96 1.21 7.19
N SER A 23 13.10 0.64 6.83
CA SER A 23 13.33 -0.80 6.99
C SER A 23 13.05 -1.24 8.43
N GLY A 24 12.43 -2.41 8.59
CA GLY A 24 11.94 -2.94 9.86
C GLY A 24 10.52 -2.48 10.24
N THR A 25 9.92 -1.54 9.52
CA THR A 25 8.56 -1.07 9.83
C THR A 25 7.51 -2.13 9.45
N LEU A 26 6.59 -2.42 10.37
CA LEU A 26 5.40 -3.24 10.09
C LEU A 26 4.37 -2.46 9.29
N VAL A 27 3.89 -3.07 8.21
CA VAL A 27 2.92 -2.49 7.27
C VAL A 27 1.90 -3.52 6.82
N LEU A 28 0.74 -3.03 6.38
CA LEU A 28 -0.24 -3.80 5.62
C LEU A 28 -0.13 -3.44 4.14
N ARG A 29 -0.33 -4.42 3.26
CA ARG A 29 -0.37 -4.22 1.80
C ARG A 29 -1.83 -4.16 1.35
N LYS A 30 -2.16 -3.23 0.46
CA LYS A 30 -3.52 -3.14 -0.10
C LYS A 30 -3.77 -4.36 -0.97
N VAL A 31 -4.92 -5.00 -0.80
CA VAL A 31 -5.37 -6.09 -1.69
C VAL A 31 -5.86 -5.49 -3.00
N PHE A 32 -5.37 -6.03 -4.11
CA PHE A 32 -5.84 -5.74 -5.46
C PHE A 32 -6.43 -7.01 -6.08
N GLU A 33 -7.10 -6.90 -7.22
CA GLU A 33 -7.73 -8.04 -7.89
C GLU A 33 -6.75 -9.19 -8.17
N ASN A 34 -5.48 -8.87 -8.44
CA ASN A 34 -4.42 -9.85 -8.67
C ASN A 34 -3.82 -10.46 -7.40
N THR A 35 -4.11 -9.90 -6.22
CA THR A 35 -3.62 -10.41 -4.92
C THR A 35 -4.75 -10.90 -4.02
N ALA A 36 -6.00 -10.77 -4.45
CA ALA A 36 -7.15 -11.28 -3.72
C ALA A 36 -7.13 -12.81 -3.70
N GLU A 37 -7.60 -13.40 -2.59
CA GLU A 37 -7.77 -14.85 -2.51
C GLU A 37 -8.83 -15.32 -3.52
N ILE A 38 -8.63 -16.51 -4.09
CA ILE A 38 -9.58 -17.09 -5.03
C ILE A 38 -10.91 -17.33 -4.30
N GLY A 39 -11.98 -16.76 -4.83
CA GLY A 39 -13.32 -16.83 -4.23
C GLY A 39 -13.58 -15.78 -3.14
N ALA A 40 -12.66 -14.82 -2.96
CA ALA A 40 -12.86 -13.72 -2.02
C ALA A 40 -14.10 -12.89 -2.42
N GLY A 41 -15.07 -12.81 -1.50
CA GLY A 41 -16.32 -12.09 -1.71
C GLY A 41 -16.17 -10.58 -1.58
N LYS A 42 -17.29 -9.88 -1.77
CA LYS A 42 -17.39 -8.41 -1.69
C LYS A 42 -16.94 -7.81 -0.34
N PHE A 43 -16.95 -8.62 0.72
CA PHE A 43 -16.62 -8.21 2.09
C PHE A 43 -15.24 -8.69 2.56
N GLN A 44 -14.36 -9.08 1.65
CA GLN A 44 -12.97 -9.38 2.00
C GLN A 44 -12.26 -8.14 2.58
N ALA A 45 -11.21 -8.37 3.36
CA ALA A 45 -10.39 -7.28 3.86
C ALA A 45 -9.69 -6.56 2.69
N ASN A 46 -9.71 -5.22 2.71
CA ASN A 46 -9.04 -4.40 1.69
C ASN A 46 -7.50 -4.37 1.85
N TRP A 47 -6.99 -4.96 2.94
CA TRP A 47 -5.59 -4.96 3.32
C TRP A 47 -5.19 -6.35 3.83
N GLU A 48 -4.00 -6.80 3.47
CA GLU A 48 -3.39 -8.07 3.87
C GLU A 48 -2.05 -7.86 4.59
N GLY A 49 -1.57 -8.89 5.26
CA GLY A 49 -0.34 -8.87 6.05
C GLY A 49 -0.60 -9.26 7.52
N PRO A 50 0.43 -9.16 8.38
CA PRO A 50 1.47 -8.13 8.39
C PRO A 50 2.71 -8.44 7.56
N TYR A 51 3.35 -7.39 7.04
CA TYR A 51 4.66 -7.45 6.39
C TYR A 51 5.65 -6.50 7.06
N ILE A 52 6.94 -6.74 6.83
CA ILE A 52 8.03 -5.88 7.26
C ILE A 52 8.66 -5.25 6.02
N VAL A 53 8.92 -3.94 6.06
CA VAL A 53 9.73 -3.28 5.03
C VAL A 53 11.17 -3.79 5.12
N SER A 54 11.66 -4.47 4.10
CA SER A 54 13.04 -4.96 4.04
C SER A 54 13.98 -3.89 3.46
N LYS A 55 13.57 -3.21 2.38
CA LYS A 55 14.34 -2.16 1.71
C LYS A 55 13.45 -1.01 1.23
N THR A 56 13.97 0.20 1.31
CA THR A 56 13.34 1.42 0.77
C THR A 56 14.01 1.82 -0.54
N SER A 57 13.23 2.26 -1.54
CA SER A 57 13.73 2.80 -2.81
C SER A 57 13.56 4.32 -2.86
N GLU A 58 14.46 5.01 -3.57
CA GLU A 58 14.33 6.45 -3.87
C GLU A 58 13.07 6.76 -4.70
N SER A 59 12.56 5.77 -5.44
CA SER A 59 11.30 5.89 -6.21
C SER A 59 10.03 5.89 -5.36
N GLY A 60 10.13 5.72 -4.04
CA GLY A 60 8.98 5.58 -3.13
C GLY A 60 8.40 4.17 -3.07
N ALA A 61 9.00 3.21 -3.79
CA ALA A 61 8.66 1.79 -3.68
C ALA A 61 9.32 1.14 -2.45
N TYR A 62 8.68 0.11 -1.91
CA TYR A 62 9.18 -0.67 -0.77
C TYR A 62 9.26 -2.14 -1.13
N HIS A 63 10.36 -2.79 -0.76
CA HIS A 63 10.43 -4.25 -0.75
C HIS A 63 9.91 -4.75 0.58
N LEU A 64 9.05 -5.76 0.53
CA LEU A 64 8.40 -6.32 1.71
C LEU A 64 8.91 -7.75 1.96
N GLN A 65 8.83 -8.19 3.20
CA GLN A 65 9.05 -9.57 3.61
C GLN A 65 8.00 -9.97 4.65
N LYS A 66 7.73 -11.27 4.73
CA LYS A 66 6.92 -11.86 5.80
C LYS A 66 7.68 -11.81 7.14
N PRO A 67 6.97 -11.96 8.27
CA PRO A 67 7.62 -12.00 9.59
C PRO A 67 8.66 -13.11 9.76
N ASP A 68 8.55 -14.20 8.99
CA ASP A 68 9.52 -15.31 8.96
C ASP A 68 10.77 -15.03 8.11
N GLY A 69 10.89 -13.83 7.53
CA GLY A 69 12.00 -13.43 6.68
C GLY A 69 11.85 -13.79 5.20
N THR A 70 10.76 -14.45 4.80
CA THR A 70 10.51 -14.76 3.39
C THR A 70 10.23 -13.49 2.61
N PRO A 71 11.00 -13.16 1.56
CA PRO A 71 10.72 -11.99 0.72
C PRO A 71 9.35 -12.09 0.05
N LEU A 72 8.65 -10.97 -0.02
CA LEU A 72 7.42 -10.86 -0.81
C LEU A 72 7.83 -10.52 -2.25
N LEU A 73 7.54 -11.45 -3.17
CA LEU A 73 7.77 -11.27 -4.61
C LEU A 73 6.83 -10.22 -5.21
#